data_AF-A0A350VYN8-F1
#
_entry.id   AF-A0A350VYN8-F1
#
_cell.length_a   1.000
_cell.length_b   1.000
_cell.length_c   1.000
_cell.angle_alpha   90.00
_cell.angle_beta   90.00
_cell.angle_gamma   90.00
#
_symmetry.space_group_name_H-M   'P 1'
#
loop_
_entity.id
_entity.type
_entity.pdbx_description
1 polymer ?
#
loop_
_entity_poly.entity_id
_entity_poly.type
_entity_poly.pdbx_seq_one_letter_code
_entity_poly.pdbx_strand_id
1 'polypeptide(L)'
;MIDVTPAHTVNPDADNDAVRSIDITITVTEHGSGLRTDNSYEYGFSASASALPSEWESYGSAASPSGFTTSLPDLGASMDGYYYLWVRQVIDNSGSLSVSPSALATVNSCHVYGIYVFDNTAPQGTADYTENNLTLGLYNDSITDSPYAVMTIHDPHDDIAGIAGYALRISDAAGPSNSVDHAFTPDDGSGTYICRFNLYGSLPGAENIEKVQLQITATDKLGNEATIPITRYDFGTLQTGAAIRAEDIGYRELSDIPDASSHLLSTSYKYIRDYFRVEAYIENISYKASGTTFMGGHKGQLRIYVFGYVDNVSADFGSIKKFILPAYDTNPDLSRTDIVPPEREKLYLHEFFVPLYCANSTYTDTTAFGYKRNSVQKRCVIYDVSDTLAYKIKTILKYNAK
;
A
#
# COMPACT_ATOMS: atom_id res chain seq x y z
N MET A 1 -15.78 -52.53 8.65
CA MET A 1 -15.91 -51.16 9.17
C MET A 1 -14.93 -50.27 8.42
N ILE A 2 -15.32 -49.03 8.11
CA ILE A 2 -14.39 -48.01 7.63
C ILE A 2 -14.38 -46.86 8.64
N ASP A 3 -13.20 -46.33 8.92
CA ASP A 3 -13.01 -45.14 9.74
C ASP A 3 -12.02 -44.18 9.09
N VAL A 4 -12.27 -42.87 9.22
CA VAL A 4 -11.41 -41.80 8.68
C VAL A 4 -11.01 -40.87 9.82
N THR A 5 -9.71 -40.62 9.95
CA THR A 5 -9.17 -39.69 10.95
C THR A 5 -8.19 -38.71 10.31
N PRO A 6 -8.36 -37.40 10.49
CA PRO A 6 -9.54 -36.76 11.09
C PRO A 6 -10.75 -36.80 10.14
N ALA A 7 -11.96 -36.81 10.70
CA ALA A 7 -13.22 -36.91 9.94
C ALA A 7 -13.70 -35.56 9.36
N HIS A 8 -13.05 -34.45 9.74
CA HIS A 8 -13.25 -33.08 9.27
C HIS A 8 -11.98 -32.27 9.59
N THR A 9 -11.85 -31.08 9.03
CA THR A 9 -10.75 -30.17 9.40
C THR A 9 -11.03 -29.55 10.77
N VAL A 10 -9.99 -29.37 11.58
CA VAL A 10 -10.06 -28.69 12.89
C VAL A 10 -8.84 -27.80 12.99
N ASN A 11 -9.06 -26.49 12.96
CA ASN A 11 -8.02 -25.48 13.10
C ASN A 11 -8.59 -24.25 13.80
N PRO A 12 -8.47 -24.15 15.13
CA PRO A 12 -9.07 -23.05 15.89
C PRO A 12 -8.38 -21.70 15.64
N ASP A 13 -7.21 -21.71 15.00
CA ASP A 13 -6.44 -20.50 14.69
C ASP A 13 -6.89 -19.84 13.38
N ALA A 14 -7.72 -20.51 12.57
CA ALA A 14 -8.28 -20.01 11.32
C ALA A 14 -9.82 -19.96 11.39
N ASP A 15 -10.43 -19.12 10.55
CA ASP A 15 -11.88 -19.13 10.41
C ASP A 15 -12.33 -20.43 9.71
N ASN A 16 -13.52 -20.90 10.07
CA ASN A 16 -14.12 -22.14 9.55
C ASN A 16 -13.26 -23.41 9.70
N ASP A 17 -12.30 -23.44 10.62
CA ASP A 17 -11.37 -24.55 10.78
C ASP A 17 -10.58 -24.86 9.50
N ALA A 18 -10.30 -23.83 8.69
CA ALA A 18 -9.59 -23.96 7.43
C ALA A 18 -8.14 -24.44 7.62
N VAL A 19 -7.62 -25.19 6.65
CA VAL A 19 -6.22 -25.63 6.58
C VAL A 19 -5.72 -25.55 5.14
N ARG A 20 -4.40 -25.48 4.93
CA ARG A 20 -3.84 -25.50 3.57
C ARG A 20 -3.84 -26.91 2.97
N SER A 21 -3.55 -27.89 3.81
CA SER A 21 -3.62 -29.31 3.50
C SER A 21 -3.86 -30.10 4.78
N ILE A 22 -4.24 -31.37 4.63
CA ILE A 22 -4.46 -32.27 5.75
C ILE A 22 -4.03 -33.70 5.41
N ASP A 23 -3.42 -34.36 6.39
CA ASP A 23 -3.16 -35.78 6.34
C ASP A 23 -4.36 -36.53 6.89
N ILE A 24 -4.92 -37.45 6.11
CA ILE A 24 -5.99 -38.33 6.57
C ILE A 24 -5.53 -39.78 6.61
N THR A 25 -6.10 -40.55 7.52
CA THR A 25 -5.89 -41.99 7.62
C THR A 25 -7.22 -42.70 7.44
N ILE A 26 -7.28 -43.59 6.45
CA ILE A 26 -8.43 -44.47 6.19
C ILE A 26 -8.09 -45.85 6.74
N THR A 27 -8.90 -46.34 7.68
CA THR A 27 -8.76 -47.68 8.26
C THR A 27 -9.95 -48.54 7.85
N VAL A 28 -9.65 -49.68 7.23
CA VAL A 28 -10.60 -50.74 6.93
C VAL A 28 -10.40 -51.88 7.91
N THR A 29 -11.41 -52.18 8.73
CA THR A 29 -11.35 -53.28 9.70
C THR A 29 -12.38 -54.36 9.33
N GLU A 30 -11.93 -55.62 9.25
CA GLU A 30 -12.76 -56.79 9.01
C GLU A 30 -12.79 -57.68 10.26
N HIS A 31 -13.95 -58.28 10.57
CA HIS A 31 -14.18 -59.03 11.81
C HIS A 31 -14.79 -60.43 11.58
N GLY A 32 -14.51 -61.09 10.45
CA GLY A 32 -15.18 -62.33 10.10
C GLY A 32 -14.70 -62.99 8.81
N SER A 33 -15.52 -62.89 7.77
CA SER A 33 -15.42 -63.69 6.53
C SER A 33 -14.31 -63.26 5.57
N GLY A 34 -13.59 -62.19 5.90
CA GLY A 34 -12.59 -61.58 5.06
C GLY A 34 -13.18 -60.63 4.01
N LEU A 35 -12.37 -59.69 3.53
CA LEU A 35 -12.77 -58.75 2.49
C LEU A 35 -12.84 -59.43 1.12
N ARG A 36 -13.82 -59.04 0.30
CA ARG A 36 -13.89 -59.47 -1.10
C ARG A 36 -12.73 -58.91 -1.93
N THR A 37 -12.30 -59.67 -2.91
CA THR A 37 -11.20 -59.30 -3.82
C THR A 37 -11.60 -58.29 -4.90
N ASP A 38 -12.89 -58.08 -5.14
CA ASP A 38 -13.43 -57.14 -6.14
C ASP A 38 -13.92 -55.81 -5.54
N ASN A 39 -13.55 -55.52 -4.30
CA ASN A 39 -13.77 -54.20 -3.70
C ASN A 39 -12.98 -53.11 -4.45
N SER A 40 -13.59 -51.93 -4.55
CA SER A 40 -12.92 -50.71 -5.04
C SER A 40 -12.61 -49.80 -3.85
N TYR A 41 -11.34 -49.72 -3.48
CA TYR A 41 -10.85 -48.86 -2.39
C TYR A 41 -10.57 -47.47 -2.94
N GLU A 42 -11.64 -46.68 -3.09
CA GLU A 42 -11.59 -45.34 -3.68
C GLU A 42 -12.19 -44.28 -2.76
N TYR A 43 -11.63 -43.08 -2.85
CA TYR A 43 -12.15 -41.87 -2.24
C TYR A 43 -12.26 -40.74 -3.26
N GLY A 44 -13.00 -39.69 -2.94
CA GLY A 44 -13.07 -38.48 -3.74
C GLY A 44 -13.66 -37.32 -2.96
N PHE A 45 -13.42 -36.10 -3.42
CA PHE A 45 -13.99 -34.88 -2.83
C PHE A 45 -15.20 -34.38 -3.63
N SER A 46 -16.17 -33.82 -2.91
CA SER A 46 -17.33 -33.17 -3.49
C SER A 46 -17.71 -31.95 -2.66
N ALA A 47 -18.13 -30.86 -3.29
CA ALA A 47 -18.69 -29.69 -2.60
C ALA A 47 -20.08 -29.96 -2.00
N SER A 48 -20.61 -31.19 -2.13
CA SER A 48 -21.92 -31.59 -1.62
C SER A 48 -21.86 -32.91 -0.86
N ALA A 49 -22.60 -32.97 0.26
CA ALA A 49 -22.81 -34.19 1.03
C ALA A 49 -23.81 -35.18 0.38
N SER A 50 -24.43 -34.80 -0.74
CA SER A 50 -25.45 -35.62 -1.43
C SER A 50 -25.15 -35.89 -2.91
N ALA A 51 -24.18 -35.19 -3.51
CA ALA A 51 -23.74 -35.42 -4.88
C ALA A 51 -22.36 -36.10 -4.91
N LEU A 52 -22.25 -37.17 -5.72
CA LEU A 52 -21.01 -37.94 -5.86
C LEU A 52 -19.86 -37.07 -6.40
N PRO A 53 -18.61 -37.34 -5.97
CA PRO A 53 -17.42 -36.82 -6.62
C PRO A 53 -17.39 -37.12 -8.12
N SER A 54 -16.90 -36.17 -8.91
CA SER A 54 -16.61 -36.37 -10.33
C SER A 54 -15.34 -37.18 -10.57
N GLU A 55 -14.41 -37.14 -9.62
CA GLU A 55 -13.10 -37.80 -9.67
C GLU A 55 -12.92 -38.71 -8.46
N TRP A 56 -12.27 -39.86 -8.69
CA TRP A 56 -12.03 -40.88 -7.68
C TRP A 56 -10.55 -41.29 -7.70
N GLU A 57 -9.97 -41.40 -6.52
CA GLU A 57 -8.60 -41.81 -6.31
C GLU A 57 -8.55 -43.09 -5.48
N SER A 58 -7.59 -43.96 -5.77
CA SER A 58 -7.42 -45.20 -5.02
C SER A 58 -6.61 -44.97 -3.75
N TYR A 59 -7.10 -45.44 -2.61
CA TYR A 59 -6.36 -45.45 -1.34
C TYR A 59 -5.83 -46.83 -0.95
N GLY A 60 -5.98 -47.83 -1.81
CA GLY A 60 -5.58 -49.20 -1.51
C GLY A 60 -5.73 -50.13 -2.71
N SER A 61 -4.94 -51.20 -2.71
CA SER A 61 -5.05 -52.31 -3.65
C SER A 61 -5.40 -53.60 -2.91
N ALA A 62 -5.61 -54.69 -3.66
CA ALA A 62 -6.13 -55.99 -3.21
C ALA A 62 -5.90 -56.30 -1.72
N ALA A 63 -7.01 -56.42 -0.99
CA ALA A 63 -7.05 -56.41 0.46
C ALA A 63 -6.32 -57.57 1.14
N SER A 64 -5.67 -57.26 2.26
CA SER A 64 -5.49 -58.24 3.33
C SER A 64 -6.88 -58.70 3.82
N PRO A 65 -7.11 -60.02 4.00
CA PRO A 65 -8.40 -60.52 4.48
C PRO A 65 -8.86 -59.87 5.79
N SER A 66 -7.92 -59.45 6.64
CA SER A 66 -8.17 -58.87 7.96
C SER A 66 -8.39 -57.35 7.99
N GLY A 67 -8.33 -56.68 6.84
CA GLY A 67 -8.32 -55.21 6.76
C GLY A 67 -6.92 -54.59 6.73
N PHE A 68 -6.87 -53.26 6.59
CA PHE A 68 -5.64 -52.47 6.41
C PHE A 68 -5.86 -51.00 6.77
N THR A 69 -4.77 -50.26 6.89
CA THR A 69 -4.77 -48.81 7.14
C THR A 69 -3.88 -48.14 6.10
N THR A 70 -4.37 -47.03 5.52
CA THR A 70 -3.61 -46.18 4.59
C THR A 70 -3.64 -44.74 5.07
N SER A 71 -2.48 -44.07 5.03
CA SER A 71 -2.37 -42.62 5.24
C SER A 71 -2.24 -41.92 3.90
N LEU A 72 -2.98 -40.82 3.73
CA LEU A 72 -3.05 -39.98 2.54
C LEU A 72 -2.57 -38.59 2.94
N PRO A 73 -1.31 -38.24 2.63
CA PRO A 73 -0.74 -36.96 3.03
C PRO A 73 -1.15 -35.82 2.11
N ASP A 74 -1.05 -34.59 2.62
CA ASP A 74 -1.15 -33.34 1.85
C ASP A 74 -2.44 -33.16 1.03
N LEU A 75 -3.56 -33.76 1.45
CA LEU A 75 -4.84 -33.57 0.76
C LEU A 75 -5.29 -32.12 0.85
N GLY A 76 -5.75 -31.57 -0.27
CA GLY A 76 -6.27 -30.19 -0.33
C GLY A 76 -5.24 -29.11 -0.64
N ALA A 77 -3.96 -29.44 -0.80
CA ALA A 77 -2.88 -28.46 -1.06
C ALA A 77 -3.05 -27.61 -2.34
N SER A 78 -3.95 -28.01 -3.25
CA SER A 78 -4.29 -27.27 -4.48
C SER A 78 -5.79 -26.98 -4.58
N MET A 79 -6.51 -27.05 -3.45
CA MET A 79 -7.96 -26.89 -3.38
C MET A 79 -8.28 -25.68 -2.51
N ASP A 80 -9.33 -24.97 -2.89
CA ASP A 80 -9.91 -23.88 -2.11
C ASP A 80 -11.41 -24.14 -1.95
N GLY A 81 -11.93 -23.99 -0.75
CA GLY A 81 -13.36 -24.12 -0.43
C GLY A 81 -13.71 -25.26 0.52
N TYR A 82 -14.99 -25.62 0.50
CA TYR A 82 -15.62 -26.53 1.45
C TYR A 82 -15.95 -27.85 0.76
N TYR A 83 -15.43 -28.94 1.30
CA TYR A 83 -15.53 -30.26 0.69
C TYR A 83 -16.00 -31.32 1.68
N TYR A 84 -16.67 -32.33 1.13
CA TYR A 84 -16.97 -33.58 1.79
C TYR A 84 -16.08 -34.66 1.18
N LEU A 85 -15.46 -35.48 2.03
CA LEU A 85 -14.73 -36.66 1.61
C LEU A 85 -15.71 -37.82 1.49
N TRP A 86 -15.74 -38.43 0.32
CA TRP A 86 -16.52 -39.62 0.04
C TRP A 86 -15.59 -40.82 -0.02
N VAL A 87 -15.92 -41.89 0.70
CA VAL A 87 -15.18 -43.17 0.64
C VAL A 87 -16.16 -44.27 0.26
N ARG A 88 -15.85 -45.05 -0.77
CA ARG A 88 -16.74 -46.15 -1.19
C ARG A 88 -16.91 -47.17 -0.08
N GLN A 89 -18.13 -47.69 0.08
CA GLN A 89 -18.35 -48.82 0.96
C GLN A 89 -17.63 -50.06 0.41
N VAL A 90 -17.13 -50.88 1.32
CA VAL A 90 -16.49 -52.18 1.00
C VAL A 90 -17.36 -53.32 1.49
N ILE A 91 -17.25 -54.47 0.83
CA ILE A 91 -18.04 -55.67 1.10
C ILE A 91 -17.16 -56.82 1.60
N ASP A 92 -17.64 -57.56 2.59
CA ASP A 92 -17.04 -58.82 3.04
C ASP A 92 -17.48 -60.03 2.18
N ASN A 93 -16.86 -61.19 2.35
CA ASN A 93 -17.23 -62.39 1.59
C ASN A 93 -18.65 -62.91 1.90
N SER A 94 -19.29 -62.41 2.95
CA SER A 94 -20.69 -62.71 3.31
C SER A 94 -21.70 -61.74 2.65
N GLY A 95 -21.23 -60.69 1.97
CA GLY A 95 -22.07 -59.69 1.31
C GLY A 95 -22.44 -58.49 2.19
N SER A 96 -21.87 -58.37 3.39
CA SER A 96 -22.12 -57.25 4.29
C SER A 96 -21.37 -56.00 3.84
N LEU A 97 -22.09 -54.88 3.69
CA LEU A 97 -21.49 -53.57 3.42
C LEU A 97 -20.85 -52.98 4.68
N SER A 98 -19.76 -52.23 4.50
CA SER A 98 -19.10 -51.52 5.58
C SER A 98 -20.03 -50.51 6.26
N VAL A 99 -19.84 -50.33 7.55
CA VAL A 99 -20.41 -49.24 8.35
C VAL A 99 -19.29 -48.33 8.81
N SER A 100 -19.61 -47.05 9.03
CA SER A 100 -18.70 -46.07 9.60
C SER A 100 -19.42 -45.20 10.63
N PRO A 101 -19.10 -45.32 11.92
CA PRO A 101 -19.70 -44.49 12.98
C PRO A 101 -19.31 -43.01 12.91
N SER A 102 -18.15 -42.70 12.32
CA SER A 102 -17.61 -41.33 12.18
C SER A 102 -18.08 -40.61 10.92
N ALA A 103 -18.75 -41.31 10.00
CA ALA A 103 -19.34 -40.72 8.81
C ALA A 103 -20.60 -39.91 9.17
N LEU A 104 -20.75 -38.75 8.54
CA LEU A 104 -21.95 -37.92 8.63
C LEU A 104 -23.18 -38.64 8.07
N ALA A 105 -22.98 -39.37 6.97
CA ALA A 105 -24.04 -40.07 6.25
C ALA A 105 -23.49 -41.25 5.44
N THR A 106 -24.40 -42.11 4.99
CA THR A 106 -24.13 -43.11 3.94
C THR A 106 -25.09 -42.88 2.78
N VAL A 107 -24.53 -42.55 1.61
CA VAL A 107 -25.29 -42.13 0.42
C VAL A 107 -24.69 -42.84 -0.80
N ASN A 108 -25.51 -43.39 -1.69
CA ASN A 108 -25.06 -44.02 -2.94
C ASN A 108 -23.90 -45.03 -2.76
N SER A 109 -24.02 -45.89 -1.74
CA SER A 109 -22.99 -46.88 -1.38
C SER A 109 -21.63 -46.29 -1.01
N CYS A 110 -21.60 -45.08 -0.44
CA CYS A 110 -20.41 -44.40 0.04
C CYS A 110 -20.64 -43.85 1.46
N HIS A 111 -19.58 -43.83 2.26
CA HIS A 111 -19.53 -43.09 3.52
C HIS A 111 -19.10 -41.64 3.22
N VAL A 112 -19.77 -40.67 3.85
CA VAL A 112 -19.51 -39.24 3.66
C VAL A 112 -18.96 -38.65 4.95
N TYR A 113 -17.79 -38.02 4.88
CA TYR A 113 -17.10 -37.33 5.97
C TYR A 113 -16.96 -35.85 5.63
N GLY A 114 -16.75 -35.00 6.64
CA GLY A 114 -16.58 -33.56 6.47
C GLY A 114 -17.21 -32.73 7.59
N ILE A 115 -17.16 -31.40 7.50
CA ILE A 115 -16.65 -30.62 6.36
C ILE A 115 -15.11 -30.50 6.41
N TYR A 116 -14.44 -30.68 5.27
CA TYR A 116 -13.03 -30.35 5.08
C TYR A 116 -12.92 -28.99 4.40
N VAL A 117 -12.25 -28.05 5.04
CA VAL A 117 -12.14 -26.66 4.57
C VAL A 117 -10.69 -26.38 4.18
N PHE A 118 -10.48 -26.03 2.91
CA PHE A 118 -9.16 -25.72 2.37
C PHE A 118 -9.07 -24.27 1.93
N ASP A 119 -7.94 -23.62 2.25
CA ASP A 119 -7.64 -22.28 1.77
C ASP A 119 -6.14 -22.14 1.47
N ASN A 120 -5.83 -21.98 0.20
CA ASN A 120 -4.52 -21.74 -0.36
C ASN A 120 -4.47 -20.37 -1.07
N THR A 121 -5.50 -19.55 -0.89
CA THR A 121 -5.55 -18.19 -1.41
C THR A 121 -5.10 -17.20 -0.34
N ALA A 122 -4.41 -16.13 -0.76
CA ALA A 122 -4.03 -15.05 0.14
C ALA A 122 -5.10 -13.95 0.13
N PRO A 123 -5.15 -13.10 1.18
CA PRO A 123 -6.14 -12.04 1.24
C PRO A 123 -5.98 -11.01 0.13
N GLN A 124 -7.09 -10.35 -0.17
CA GLN A 124 -7.18 -9.35 -1.25
C GLN A 124 -7.58 -7.97 -0.72
N GLY A 125 -7.47 -6.97 -1.59
CA GLY A 125 -7.84 -5.58 -1.33
C GLY A 125 -7.18 -4.60 -2.30
N THR A 126 -7.50 -3.32 -2.17
CA THR A 126 -6.83 -2.21 -2.88
C THR A 126 -6.45 -1.11 -1.91
N ALA A 127 -5.39 -0.36 -2.19
CA ALA A 127 -4.90 0.67 -1.30
C ALA A 127 -4.98 2.08 -1.88
N ASP A 128 -5.30 3.04 -1.01
CA ASP A 128 -5.12 4.47 -1.23
C ASP A 128 -3.91 4.96 -0.45
N TYR A 129 -3.07 5.82 -1.05
CA TYR A 129 -1.96 6.49 -0.37
C TYR A 129 -2.15 8.01 -0.35
N THR A 130 -2.25 8.57 0.85
CA THR A 130 -2.49 10.00 1.08
C THR A 130 -1.31 10.64 1.81
N GLU A 131 -0.75 11.68 1.21
CA GLU A 131 0.25 12.57 1.79
C GLU A 131 -0.07 14.00 1.31
N ASN A 132 -1.19 14.55 1.77
CA ASN A 132 -1.73 15.81 1.26
C ASN A 132 -1.44 16.99 2.20
N ASN A 133 -1.95 18.19 1.86
CA ASN A 133 -1.66 19.40 2.63
C ASN A 133 -2.08 19.28 4.10
N LEU A 134 -3.17 18.56 4.40
CA LEU A 134 -3.63 18.33 5.76
C LEU A 134 -2.67 17.40 6.52
N THR A 135 -2.28 16.27 5.92
CA THR A 135 -1.40 15.30 6.60
C THR A 135 0.02 15.82 6.80
N LEU A 136 0.45 16.76 5.95
CA LEU A 136 1.72 17.47 6.07
C LEU A 136 1.67 18.66 7.05
N GLY A 137 0.49 19.03 7.56
CA GLY A 137 0.34 20.23 8.40
C GLY A 137 0.72 21.53 7.66
N LEU A 138 0.56 21.56 6.33
CA LEU A 138 0.96 22.69 5.49
C LEU A 138 0.16 23.96 5.84
N TYR A 139 0.83 25.12 5.69
CA TYR A 139 0.29 26.47 5.91
C TYR A 139 -0.01 26.87 7.35
N ASN A 140 0.51 26.12 8.33
CA ASN A 140 0.66 26.61 9.70
C ASN A 140 2.06 27.25 9.87
N ASP A 141 2.14 28.41 10.52
CA ASP A 141 3.42 29.08 10.83
C ASP A 141 4.23 28.32 11.90
N SER A 142 3.59 27.37 12.58
CA SER A 142 4.24 26.39 13.44
C SER A 142 4.02 25.01 12.82
N ILE A 143 5.07 24.36 12.31
CA ILE A 143 5.01 22.95 11.91
C ILE A 143 4.86 22.15 13.21
N THR A 144 3.63 21.98 13.71
CA THR A 144 3.38 21.48 15.07
C THR A 144 3.21 19.98 15.16
N ASP A 145 2.98 19.31 14.04
CA ASP A 145 2.81 17.86 14.01
C ASP A 145 3.73 17.32 12.91
N SER A 146 4.48 16.25 13.24
CA SER A 146 5.39 15.65 12.27
C SER A 146 4.63 15.28 10.98
N PRO A 147 5.19 15.48 9.79
CA PRO A 147 4.50 15.16 8.54
C PRO A 147 4.08 13.68 8.53
N TYR A 148 2.79 13.44 8.34
CA TYR A 148 2.22 12.09 8.27
C TYR A 148 1.81 11.75 6.84
N ALA A 149 1.84 10.47 6.55
CA ALA A 149 1.13 9.89 5.44
C ALA A 149 0.20 8.77 5.94
N VAL A 150 -0.85 8.52 5.17
CA VAL A 150 -1.90 7.56 5.49
C VAL A 150 -2.04 6.59 4.33
N MET A 151 -2.06 5.31 4.63
CA MET A 151 -2.52 4.27 3.71
C MET A 151 -3.80 3.66 4.22
N THR A 152 -4.74 3.42 3.31
CA THR A 152 -6.03 2.80 3.61
C THR A 152 -6.27 1.63 2.66
N ILE A 153 -6.55 0.45 3.21
CA ILE A 153 -6.98 -0.72 2.44
C ILE A 153 -8.49 -0.75 2.37
N HIS A 154 -9.02 -0.74 1.14
CA HIS A 154 -10.42 -0.88 0.81
C HIS A 154 -10.74 -2.30 0.36
N ASP A 155 -12.00 -2.68 0.58
CA ASP A 155 -12.54 -4.01 0.29
C ASP A 155 -11.64 -5.16 0.79
N PRO A 156 -11.14 -5.10 2.05
CA PRO A 156 -10.31 -6.17 2.59
C PRO A 156 -11.16 -7.43 2.73
N HIS A 157 -10.75 -8.53 2.09
CA HIS A 157 -11.46 -9.80 2.21
C HIS A 157 -10.53 -10.99 2.08
N ASP A 158 -10.96 -12.04 2.77
CA ASP A 158 -10.46 -13.40 2.68
C ASP A 158 -11.67 -14.31 2.93
N ASP A 159 -11.98 -15.19 1.98
CA ASP A 159 -13.29 -15.84 1.94
C ASP A 159 -13.39 -17.06 2.87
N ILE A 160 -12.26 -17.58 3.37
CA ILE A 160 -12.23 -18.88 4.04
C ILE A 160 -11.45 -18.84 5.37
N ALA A 161 -10.13 -18.61 5.34
CA ALA A 161 -9.27 -18.67 6.52
C ALA A 161 -9.36 -17.43 7.42
N GLY A 162 -9.80 -16.31 6.86
CA GLY A 162 -9.82 -15.01 7.49
C GLY A 162 -8.47 -14.29 7.46
N ILE A 163 -8.53 -12.97 7.59
CA ILE A 163 -7.36 -12.09 7.52
C ILE A 163 -6.59 -12.12 8.85
N ALA A 164 -5.27 -12.37 8.79
CA ALA A 164 -4.38 -12.17 9.94
C ALA A 164 -3.88 -10.73 10.03
N GLY A 165 -3.58 -10.09 8.90
CA GLY A 165 -3.30 -8.66 8.87
C GLY A 165 -2.70 -8.14 7.57
N TYR A 166 -2.42 -6.84 7.58
CA TYR A 166 -1.71 -6.13 6.52
C TYR A 166 -0.51 -5.39 7.13
N ALA A 167 0.59 -5.34 6.39
CA ALA A 167 1.80 -4.62 6.78
C ALA A 167 2.34 -3.78 5.62
N LEU A 168 2.68 -2.51 5.91
CA LEU A 168 3.42 -1.63 5.02
C LEU A 168 4.91 -1.76 5.34
N ARG A 169 5.70 -2.21 4.37
CA ARG A 169 7.15 -2.16 4.43
C ARG A 169 7.68 -0.91 3.73
N ILE A 170 8.49 -0.13 4.45
CA ILE A 170 9.26 0.99 3.90
C ILE A 170 10.73 0.60 3.95
N SER A 171 11.44 0.72 2.84
CA SER A 171 12.87 0.40 2.77
C SER A 171 13.67 1.41 1.98
N ASP A 172 14.95 1.58 2.29
CA ASP A 172 15.86 2.39 1.47
C ASP A 172 15.99 1.74 0.08
N ALA A 173 15.72 2.52 -0.98
CA ALA A 173 15.80 2.03 -2.34
C ALA A 173 17.24 1.63 -2.75
N ALA A 174 18.27 2.22 -2.12
CA ALA A 174 19.67 1.87 -2.37
C ALA A 174 20.15 0.68 -1.52
N GLY A 175 19.44 0.36 -0.44
CA GLY A 175 19.80 -0.70 0.51
C GLY A 175 18.58 -1.29 1.20
N PRO A 176 17.86 -2.25 0.57
CA PRO A 176 16.57 -2.75 1.06
C PRO A 176 16.61 -3.43 2.44
N SER A 177 17.79 -3.78 2.95
CA SER A 177 17.98 -4.27 4.32
C SER A 177 17.73 -3.19 5.38
N ASN A 178 17.86 -1.91 5.02
CA ASN A 178 17.45 -0.79 5.87
C ASN A 178 15.94 -0.56 5.66
N SER A 179 15.13 -1.17 6.52
CA SER A 179 13.68 -1.19 6.37
C SER A 179 12.95 -1.17 7.69
N VAL A 180 11.69 -0.73 7.66
CA VAL A 180 10.75 -0.79 8.79
C VAL A 180 9.39 -1.27 8.29
N ASP A 181 8.69 -2.03 9.13
CA ASP A 181 7.34 -2.49 8.86
C ASP A 181 6.34 -1.74 9.77
N HIS A 182 5.23 -1.31 9.20
CA HIS A 182 4.13 -0.66 9.88
C HIS A 182 2.86 -1.51 9.73
N ALA A 183 2.28 -1.91 10.85
CA ALA A 183 1.01 -2.64 10.85
C ALA A 183 -0.14 -1.70 10.46
N PHE A 184 -1.12 -2.24 9.73
CA PHE A 184 -2.41 -1.59 9.57
C PHE A 184 -3.35 -1.98 10.72
N THR A 185 -4.21 -1.05 11.12
CA THR A 185 -5.24 -1.30 12.15
C THR A 185 -6.63 -1.25 11.51
N PRO A 186 -7.56 -2.15 11.88
CA PRO A 186 -8.96 -2.04 11.48
C PRO A 186 -9.56 -0.68 11.86
N ASP A 187 -10.39 -0.13 11.00
CA ASP A 187 -11.23 1.03 11.27
C ASP A 187 -12.68 0.57 11.41
N ASP A 188 -13.09 0.32 12.66
CA ASP A 188 -14.35 -0.32 13.05
C ASP A 188 -15.63 0.37 12.51
N GLY A 189 -15.51 1.60 11.99
CA GLY A 189 -16.62 2.36 11.40
C GLY A 189 -16.74 2.26 9.87
N SER A 190 -15.72 1.77 9.17
CA SER A 190 -15.66 1.81 7.70
C SER A 190 -15.41 0.47 7.04
N GLY A 191 -15.03 -0.56 7.81
CA GLY A 191 -14.62 -1.86 7.25
C GLY A 191 -13.31 -1.79 6.46
N THR A 192 -12.47 -0.78 6.74
CA THR A 192 -11.16 -0.59 6.11
C THR A 192 -10.03 -0.89 7.10
N TYR A 193 -8.81 -1.01 6.58
CA TYR A 193 -7.60 -1.03 7.39
C TYR A 193 -6.78 0.23 7.15
N ILE A 194 -6.31 0.89 8.21
CA ILE A 194 -5.58 2.16 8.11
C ILE A 194 -4.19 2.02 8.71
N CYS A 195 -3.18 2.52 8.00
CA CYS A 195 -1.82 2.71 8.48
C CYS A 195 -1.47 4.20 8.46
N ARG A 196 -1.10 4.76 9.61
CA ARG A 196 -0.58 6.13 9.72
C ARG A 196 0.90 6.06 10.07
N PHE A 197 1.75 6.70 9.27
CA PHE A 197 3.20 6.63 9.43
C PHE A 197 3.87 7.96 9.09
N ASN A 198 5.06 8.18 9.65
CA ASN A 198 5.91 9.31 9.27
C ASN A 198 6.92 8.82 8.23
N LEU A 199 6.80 9.31 7.01
CA LEU A 199 7.73 8.95 5.94
C LEU A 199 9.14 9.43 6.26
N TYR A 200 9.32 10.72 6.53
CA TYR A 200 10.59 11.45 6.53
C TYR A 200 11.52 11.19 7.73
N GLY A 201 11.16 10.28 8.63
CA GLY A 201 11.98 9.80 9.74
C GLY A 201 11.80 8.32 10.04
N SER A 202 11.20 7.55 9.12
CA SER A 202 10.91 6.12 9.28
C SER A 202 12.16 5.25 9.35
N LEU A 203 13.27 5.69 8.76
CA LEU A 203 14.48 4.88 8.59
C LEU A 203 15.70 5.47 9.33
N PRO A 204 16.55 4.61 9.93
CA PRO A 204 17.87 5.01 10.42
C PRO A 204 18.72 5.69 9.34
N GLY A 205 19.40 6.78 9.72
CA GLY A 205 20.22 7.55 8.80
C GLY A 205 19.41 8.28 7.71
N ALA A 206 18.18 8.69 8.03
CA ALA A 206 17.25 9.43 7.17
C ALA A 206 17.89 10.61 6.38
N GLU A 207 18.89 11.27 6.95
CA GLU A 207 19.67 12.33 6.31
C GLU A 207 20.42 11.85 5.07
N ASN A 208 20.72 10.56 5.02
CA ASN A 208 21.44 9.89 3.96
C ASN A 208 20.56 9.10 3.00
N ILE A 209 19.24 9.16 3.11
CA ILE A 209 18.34 8.38 2.24
C ILE A 209 17.74 9.30 1.18
N GLU A 210 17.92 8.96 -0.09
CA GLU A 210 17.41 9.77 -1.21
C GLU A 210 16.02 9.31 -1.66
N LYS A 211 15.79 7.99 -1.67
CA LYS A 211 14.55 7.36 -2.13
C LYS A 211 14.22 6.16 -1.27
N VAL A 212 12.93 5.88 -1.15
CA VAL A 212 12.43 4.67 -0.48
C VAL A 212 11.56 3.84 -1.40
N GLN A 213 11.50 2.55 -1.10
CA GLN A 213 10.53 1.62 -1.65
C GLN A 213 9.40 1.37 -0.64
N LEU A 214 8.17 1.34 -1.14
CA LEU A 214 6.96 1.01 -0.40
C LEU A 214 6.35 -0.28 -0.96
N GLN A 215 5.93 -1.19 -0.08
CA GLN A 215 5.23 -2.43 -0.42
C GLN A 215 4.23 -2.77 0.68
N ILE A 216 3.04 -3.21 0.29
CA ILE A 216 2.02 -3.68 1.23
C ILE A 216 1.91 -5.19 1.08
N THR A 217 2.03 -5.92 2.18
CA THR A 217 1.81 -7.38 2.25
C THR A 217 0.55 -7.67 3.04
N ALA A 218 -0.26 -8.58 2.54
CA ALA A 218 -1.42 -9.16 3.22
C ALA A 218 -1.11 -10.61 3.60
N THR A 219 -1.58 -11.03 4.77
CA THR A 219 -1.41 -12.40 5.28
C THR A 219 -2.73 -12.88 5.87
N ASP A 220 -3.15 -14.10 5.52
CA ASP A 220 -4.29 -14.77 6.15
C ASP A 220 -3.87 -15.51 7.44
N LYS A 221 -4.83 -16.16 8.11
CA LYS A 221 -4.55 -16.96 9.32
C LYS A 221 -3.80 -18.27 9.07
N LEU A 222 -3.60 -18.66 7.81
CA LEU A 222 -2.85 -19.85 7.40
C LEU A 222 -1.43 -19.53 6.88
N GLY A 223 -1.08 -18.25 6.80
CA GLY A 223 0.20 -17.77 6.29
C GLY A 223 0.29 -17.68 4.76
N ASN A 224 -0.83 -17.70 4.04
CA ASN A 224 -0.86 -17.33 2.63
C ASN A 224 -0.62 -15.83 2.50
N GLU A 225 0.29 -15.43 1.61
CA GLU A 225 0.72 -14.03 1.46
C GLU A 225 0.52 -13.49 0.05
N ALA A 226 0.13 -12.22 -0.06
CA ALA A 226 0.05 -11.48 -1.31
C ALA A 226 0.50 -10.02 -1.13
N THR A 227 0.84 -9.37 -2.25
CA THR A 227 1.08 -7.93 -2.25
C THR A 227 -0.17 -7.17 -2.67
N ILE A 228 -0.47 -6.06 -1.99
CA ILE A 228 -1.66 -5.24 -2.26
C ILE A 228 -1.28 -4.05 -3.15
N PRO A 229 -1.99 -3.83 -4.29
CA PRO A 229 -1.73 -2.69 -5.14
C PRO A 229 -2.26 -1.39 -4.49
N ILE A 230 -1.47 -0.34 -4.59
CA ILE A 230 -1.92 1.04 -4.41
C ILE A 230 -2.52 1.51 -5.74
N THR A 231 -3.80 1.85 -5.73
CA THR A 231 -4.57 2.21 -6.93
C THR A 231 -4.92 3.69 -7.00
N ARG A 232 -4.74 4.42 -5.88
CA ARG A 232 -5.04 5.85 -5.81
C ARG A 232 -4.03 6.58 -4.93
N TYR A 233 -3.75 7.82 -5.33
CA TYR A 233 -2.84 8.71 -4.63
C TYR A 233 -3.48 10.08 -4.42
N ASP A 234 -3.29 10.65 -3.24
CA ASP A 234 -3.60 12.05 -2.95
C ASP A 234 -2.37 12.73 -2.33
N PHE A 235 -1.71 13.56 -3.14
CA PHE A 235 -0.56 14.35 -2.71
C PHE A 235 -0.94 15.80 -2.37
N GLY A 236 -2.24 16.13 -2.36
CA GLY A 236 -2.72 17.47 -2.12
C GLY A 236 -2.60 18.40 -3.33
N THR A 237 -2.61 19.70 -3.07
CA THR A 237 -2.68 20.75 -4.09
C THR A 237 -1.57 21.77 -3.94
N LEU A 238 -1.11 22.28 -5.09
CA LEU A 238 -0.29 23.49 -5.18
C LEU A 238 -1.09 24.71 -4.69
N GLN A 239 -0.39 25.82 -4.45
CA GLN A 239 -1.02 27.13 -4.13
C GLN A 239 -2.09 27.54 -5.16
N THR A 240 -1.96 27.08 -6.40
CA THR A 240 -2.87 27.35 -7.52
C THR A 240 -4.21 26.62 -7.42
N GLY A 241 -4.31 25.65 -6.48
CA GLY A 241 -5.42 24.70 -6.39
C GLY A 241 -5.29 23.50 -7.32
N ALA A 242 -4.27 23.44 -8.19
CA ALA A 242 -4.02 22.26 -9.01
C ALA A 242 -3.47 21.10 -8.16
N ALA A 243 -3.89 19.87 -8.48
CA ALA A 243 -3.40 18.67 -7.83
C ALA A 243 -1.89 18.47 -8.08
N ILE A 244 -1.18 18.05 -7.03
CA ILE A 244 0.23 17.64 -7.11
C ILE A 244 0.30 16.27 -7.78
N ARG A 245 1.19 16.14 -8.78
CA ARG A 245 1.34 14.88 -9.51
C ARG A 245 2.39 13.99 -8.86
N ALA A 246 2.31 12.70 -9.15
CA ALA A 246 3.27 11.70 -8.68
C ALA A 246 4.72 12.08 -9.05
N GLU A 247 4.95 12.53 -10.28
CA GLU A 247 6.27 12.86 -10.79
C GLU A 247 6.91 14.10 -10.12
N ASP A 248 6.12 15.07 -9.67
CA ASP A 248 6.60 16.31 -8.98
C ASP A 248 7.32 16.01 -7.66
N ILE A 249 7.09 14.78 -7.22
CA ILE A 249 7.27 14.24 -5.91
C ILE A 249 8.20 13.01 -6.05
N GLY A 250 8.61 12.64 -7.27
CA GLY A 250 9.47 11.47 -7.49
C GLY A 250 8.79 10.14 -7.13
N TYR A 251 7.44 10.13 -7.04
CA TYR A 251 6.65 8.92 -6.88
C TYR A 251 6.57 8.19 -8.22
N ARG A 252 6.84 6.88 -8.21
CA ARG A 252 6.75 6.03 -9.39
C ARG A 252 6.38 4.61 -9.00
N GLU A 253 5.48 4.04 -9.78
CA GLU A 253 5.12 2.63 -9.72
C GLU A 253 6.22 1.78 -10.37
N LEU A 254 6.57 0.69 -9.70
CA LEU A 254 7.43 -0.37 -10.21
C LEU A 254 6.55 -1.60 -10.41
N SER A 255 5.66 -1.57 -11.40
CA SER A 255 4.91 -2.75 -11.83
C SER A 255 5.81 -3.68 -12.66
N ASP A 256 5.51 -4.98 -12.63
CA ASP A 256 6.13 -6.02 -13.46
C ASP A 256 7.63 -6.26 -13.22
N ILE A 257 8.10 -6.26 -11.98
CA ILE A 257 9.38 -6.90 -11.65
C ILE A 257 9.07 -8.36 -11.28
N PRO A 258 9.43 -9.36 -12.11
CA PRO A 258 9.44 -10.75 -11.68
C PRO A 258 10.36 -10.82 -10.46
N ASP A 259 9.81 -11.08 -9.28
CA ASP A 259 10.65 -11.28 -8.12
C ASP A 259 11.34 -12.63 -8.28
N ALA A 260 12.56 -12.61 -8.81
CA ALA A 260 13.38 -13.80 -9.03
C ALA A 260 13.72 -14.56 -7.73
N SER A 261 13.32 -14.04 -6.56
CA SER A 261 13.54 -14.65 -5.25
C SER A 261 12.29 -15.25 -4.60
N SER A 262 11.09 -15.05 -5.16
CA SER A 262 9.84 -15.59 -4.61
C SER A 262 9.26 -16.66 -5.53
N HIS A 263 9.22 -17.91 -5.05
CA HIS A 263 8.54 -19.01 -5.74
C HIS A 263 7.00 -18.95 -5.63
N LEU A 264 6.43 -17.91 -5.02
CA LEU A 264 4.99 -17.84 -4.66
C LEU A 264 4.26 -16.55 -5.11
N LEU A 265 4.96 -15.49 -5.51
CA LEU A 265 4.31 -14.22 -5.89
C LEU A 265 4.47 -13.97 -7.40
N SER A 266 3.44 -14.30 -8.18
CA SER A 266 3.42 -14.10 -9.64
C SER A 266 3.47 -12.61 -10.06
N THR A 267 3.14 -11.70 -9.13
CA THR A 267 3.25 -10.24 -9.28
C THR A 267 3.54 -9.60 -7.93
N SER A 268 4.56 -8.74 -7.87
CA SER A 268 4.89 -7.93 -6.69
C SER A 268 4.70 -6.45 -7.01
N TYR A 269 3.77 -5.78 -6.33
CA TYR A 269 3.62 -4.32 -6.44
C TYR A 269 4.64 -3.61 -5.54
N LYS A 270 5.54 -2.81 -6.15
CA LYS A 270 6.51 -1.98 -5.44
C LYS A 270 6.41 -0.55 -5.95
N TYR A 271 6.69 0.41 -5.07
CA TYR A 271 6.61 1.84 -5.41
C TYR A 271 7.86 2.55 -4.93
N ILE A 272 8.46 3.41 -5.75
CA ILE A 272 9.60 4.24 -5.35
C ILE A 272 9.16 5.69 -5.16
N ARG A 273 9.69 6.35 -4.14
CA ARG A 273 9.38 7.74 -3.79
C ARG A 273 10.63 8.43 -3.27
N ASP A 274 10.85 9.70 -3.63
CA ASP A 274 11.88 10.51 -2.98
C ASP A 274 11.64 10.57 -1.46
N TYR A 275 12.70 10.53 -0.67
CA TYR A 275 12.63 10.56 0.80
C TYR A 275 12.75 11.99 1.36
N PHE A 276 12.22 12.94 0.61
CA PHE A 276 12.07 14.33 0.99
C PHE A 276 10.96 14.96 0.15
N ARG A 277 10.50 16.14 0.58
CA ARG A 277 9.52 16.91 -0.15
C ARG A 277 9.70 18.40 0.07
N VAL A 278 9.42 19.16 -0.97
CA VAL A 278 9.41 20.63 -0.91
C VAL A 278 8.06 21.15 -1.33
N GLU A 279 7.53 22.10 -0.59
CA GLU A 279 6.32 22.86 -0.93
C GLU A 279 6.63 24.35 -0.92
N ALA A 280 5.93 25.13 -1.75
CA ALA A 280 6.19 26.55 -1.87
C ALA A 280 4.90 27.37 -1.92
N TYR A 281 4.97 28.57 -1.34
CA TYR A 281 3.87 29.52 -1.27
C TYR A 281 4.42 30.93 -1.36
N ILE A 282 3.81 31.79 -2.17
CA ILE A 282 4.21 33.19 -2.30
C ILE A 282 3.13 34.12 -1.75
N GLU A 283 3.52 35.14 -1.01
CA GLU A 283 2.59 36.13 -0.47
C GLU A 283 3.09 37.56 -0.57
N ASN A 284 2.14 38.47 -0.74
CA ASN A 284 2.36 39.90 -0.66
C ASN A 284 2.32 40.34 0.81
N ILE A 285 3.46 40.83 1.28
CA ILE A 285 3.66 41.33 2.65
C ILE A 285 3.82 42.85 2.70
N SER A 286 3.44 43.55 1.62
CA SER A 286 3.46 45.00 1.57
C SER A 286 2.39 45.60 2.50
N TYR A 287 2.61 46.84 2.94
CA TYR A 287 1.69 47.53 3.85
C TYR A 287 0.25 47.54 3.31
N LYS A 288 -0.69 46.97 4.09
CA LYS A 288 -2.12 46.81 3.75
C LYS A 288 -2.39 46.00 2.48
N ALA A 289 -1.44 45.21 2.02
CA ALA A 289 -1.65 44.21 0.97
C ALA A 289 -1.56 42.81 1.58
N SER A 290 -2.25 41.85 0.96
CA SER A 290 -2.24 40.45 1.35
C SER A 290 -2.57 39.58 0.13
N GLY A 291 -2.33 38.27 0.26
CA GLY A 291 -2.61 37.30 -0.81
C GLY A 291 -1.50 37.26 -1.88
N THR A 292 -1.87 36.86 -3.09
CA THR A 292 -0.94 36.55 -4.19
C THR A 292 -0.92 37.64 -5.28
N THR A 293 -1.50 38.81 -5.01
CA THR A 293 -1.54 39.92 -5.98
C THR A 293 -0.59 41.02 -5.56
N PHE A 294 0.18 41.52 -6.52
CA PHE A 294 1.24 42.51 -6.31
C PHE A 294 1.08 43.71 -7.26
N MET A 295 1.78 44.79 -6.91
CA MET A 295 2.09 45.89 -7.83
C MET A 295 3.62 45.94 -8.00
N GLY A 296 4.10 46.51 -9.10
CA GLY A 296 5.53 46.82 -9.25
C GLY A 296 6.04 47.65 -8.06
N GLY A 297 7.09 47.19 -7.39
CA GLY A 297 7.66 47.76 -6.16
C GLY A 297 7.12 47.18 -4.84
N HIS A 298 6.14 46.28 -4.89
CA HIS A 298 5.67 45.59 -3.68
C HIS A 298 6.73 44.62 -3.14
N LYS A 299 6.79 44.52 -1.82
CA LYS A 299 7.53 43.49 -1.09
C LYS A 299 6.71 42.21 -1.06
N GLY A 300 7.34 41.10 -1.41
CA GLY A 300 6.80 39.76 -1.27
C GLY A 300 7.67 38.87 -0.40
N GLN A 301 7.09 37.75 0.01
CA GLN A 301 7.78 36.67 0.69
C GLN A 301 7.47 35.35 -0.02
N LEU A 302 8.52 34.65 -0.44
CA LEU A 302 8.46 33.27 -0.88
C LEU A 302 8.75 32.38 0.34
N ARG A 303 7.77 31.56 0.71
CA ARG A 303 7.84 30.56 1.76
C ARG A 303 8.14 29.20 1.13
N ILE A 304 9.25 28.58 1.53
CA ILE A 304 9.65 27.23 1.07
C ILE A 304 9.61 26.30 2.29
N TYR A 305 8.68 25.36 2.27
CA TYR A 305 8.53 24.32 3.29
C TYR A 305 9.32 23.10 2.84
N VAL A 306 10.19 22.58 3.71
CA VAL A 306 10.93 21.35 3.45
C VAL A 306 10.55 20.28 4.46
N PHE A 307 10.35 19.05 3.97
CA PHE A 307 10.11 17.84 4.74
C PHE A 307 11.14 16.79 4.39
N GLY A 308 11.66 16.11 5.40
CA GLY A 308 12.88 15.33 5.30
C GLY A 308 14.12 16.21 5.23
N TYR A 309 15.29 15.58 5.37
CA TYR A 309 16.58 16.24 5.32
C TYR A 309 16.89 16.73 3.90
N VAL A 310 16.53 17.97 3.61
CA VAL A 310 16.89 18.67 2.37
C VAL A 310 18.25 19.34 2.56
N ASP A 311 19.14 19.25 1.57
CA ASP A 311 20.51 19.77 1.68
C ASP A 311 20.55 21.28 1.43
N ASN A 312 19.73 21.75 0.48
CA ASN A 312 19.70 23.16 0.09
C ASN A 312 18.40 23.51 -0.63
N VAL A 313 18.10 24.80 -0.63
CA VAL A 313 16.96 25.41 -1.34
C VAL A 313 17.44 26.52 -2.27
N SER A 314 16.69 26.77 -3.33
CA SER A 314 16.88 27.94 -4.20
C SER A 314 15.56 28.37 -4.84
N ALA A 315 15.52 29.54 -5.48
CA ALA A 315 14.36 29.97 -6.24
C ALA A 315 14.77 30.78 -7.47
N ASP A 316 14.11 30.49 -8.59
CA ASP A 316 14.22 31.20 -9.85
C ASP A 316 12.91 31.92 -10.13
N PHE A 317 12.93 33.25 -10.21
CA PHE A 317 11.76 34.08 -10.48
C PHE A 317 11.39 34.19 -11.97
N GLY A 318 12.12 33.50 -12.84
CA GLY A 318 11.76 33.30 -14.24
C GLY A 318 11.63 34.60 -15.02
N SER A 319 10.51 34.73 -15.74
CA SER A 319 10.24 35.79 -16.71
C SER A 319 10.23 37.19 -16.11
N ILE A 320 9.90 37.35 -14.82
CA ILE A 320 9.87 38.68 -14.19
C ILE A 320 11.25 39.35 -14.15
N LYS A 321 12.31 38.54 -14.18
CA LYS A 321 13.69 39.02 -14.18
C LYS A 321 14.04 39.85 -15.41
N LYS A 322 13.30 39.69 -16.52
CA LYS A 322 13.49 40.49 -17.74
C LYS A 322 13.19 41.98 -17.52
N PHE A 323 12.48 42.32 -16.45
CA PHE A 323 12.09 43.69 -16.12
C PHE A 323 12.98 44.34 -15.05
N ILE A 324 13.99 43.62 -14.55
CA ILE A 324 14.93 44.16 -13.57
C ILE A 324 15.72 45.29 -14.20
N LEU A 325 15.64 46.47 -13.60
CA LEU A 325 16.55 47.57 -13.87
C LEU A 325 17.57 47.65 -12.73
N PRO A 326 18.85 47.30 -12.94
CA PRO A 326 19.85 47.23 -11.86
C PRO A 326 20.06 48.53 -11.08
N ALA A 327 19.65 49.67 -11.63
CA ALA A 327 19.69 50.97 -10.95
C ALA A 327 18.62 51.12 -9.85
N TYR A 328 17.55 50.31 -9.88
CA TYR A 328 16.38 50.47 -9.03
C TYR A 328 15.88 49.16 -8.39
N ASP A 329 16.13 48.03 -9.02
CA ASP A 329 15.61 46.72 -8.63
C ASP A 329 16.74 45.78 -8.19
N THR A 330 16.45 44.94 -7.20
CA THR A 330 17.33 43.85 -6.76
C THR A 330 16.99 42.55 -7.48
N ASN A 331 17.95 41.65 -7.63
CA ASN A 331 17.66 40.30 -8.10
C ASN A 331 16.70 39.60 -7.12
N PRO A 332 15.51 39.17 -7.56
CA PRO A 332 14.55 38.50 -6.69
C PRO A 332 14.89 37.03 -6.43
N ASP A 333 15.85 36.43 -7.15
CA ASP A 333 16.21 35.02 -6.97
C ASP A 333 16.74 34.71 -5.57
N LEU A 334 16.38 33.54 -5.06
CA LEU A 334 17.07 32.94 -3.92
C LEU A 334 18.23 32.11 -4.47
N SER A 335 19.45 32.58 -4.22
CA SER A 335 20.66 31.80 -4.52
C SER A 335 20.66 30.49 -3.72
N ARG A 336 21.31 29.46 -4.24
CA ARG A 336 21.43 28.16 -3.58
C ARG A 336 21.95 28.35 -2.15
N THR A 337 21.09 28.00 -1.19
CA THR A 337 21.31 28.23 0.24
C THR A 337 21.29 26.90 0.97
N ASP A 338 22.39 26.58 1.64
CA ASP A 338 22.55 25.32 2.37
C ASP A 338 21.75 25.30 3.68
N ILE A 339 21.25 24.11 4.02
CA ILE A 339 20.57 23.82 5.29
C ILE A 339 21.62 23.26 6.25
N VAL A 340 22.21 24.13 7.07
CA VAL A 340 23.27 23.76 8.03
C VAL A 340 22.91 24.23 9.44
N PRO A 341 22.80 23.32 10.44
CA PRO A 341 22.85 21.86 10.30
C PRO A 341 21.64 21.29 9.51
N PRO A 342 21.71 20.04 9.01
CA PRO A 342 20.56 19.40 8.38
C PRO A 342 19.37 19.34 9.34
N GLU A 343 18.23 19.83 8.88
CA GLU A 343 16.98 19.85 9.63
C GLU A 343 15.94 19.00 8.91
N ARG A 344 15.20 18.17 9.65
CA ARG A 344 14.22 17.24 9.08
C ARG A 344 12.98 17.97 8.59
N GLU A 345 12.57 19.05 9.23
CA GLU A 345 11.50 19.93 8.78
C GLU A 345 11.92 21.38 8.98
N LYS A 346 11.71 22.24 7.98
CA LYS A 346 12.05 23.66 8.09
C LYS A 346 11.24 24.54 7.15
N LEU A 347 10.95 25.75 7.60
CA LEU A 347 10.39 26.83 6.79
C LEU A 347 11.49 27.84 6.45
N TYR A 348 11.73 28.03 5.15
CA TYR A 348 12.60 29.07 4.62
C TYR A 348 11.78 30.25 4.13
N LEU A 349 12.17 31.45 4.56
CA LEU A 349 11.54 32.71 4.17
C LEU A 349 12.51 33.49 3.29
N HIS A 350 12.11 33.75 2.06
CA HIS A 350 12.86 34.58 1.12
C HIS A 350 12.07 35.83 0.78
N GLU A 351 12.55 36.98 1.23
CA GLU A 351 11.93 38.26 0.92
C GLU A 351 12.46 38.81 -0.42
N PHE A 352 11.56 39.35 -1.23
CA PHE A 352 11.90 39.94 -2.52
C PHE A 352 11.07 41.18 -2.79
N PHE A 353 11.49 41.97 -3.79
CA PHE A 353 10.70 43.07 -4.33
C PHE A 353 10.33 42.78 -5.78
N VAL A 354 9.07 43.03 -6.12
CA VAL A 354 8.59 42.97 -7.50
C VAL A 354 9.22 44.13 -8.29
N PRO A 355 9.84 43.88 -9.46
CA PRO A 355 10.46 44.95 -10.24
C PRO A 355 9.51 46.10 -10.54
N LEU A 356 10.00 47.35 -10.44
CA LEU A 356 9.15 48.55 -10.50
C LEU A 356 8.38 48.68 -11.82
N TYR A 357 8.94 48.22 -12.93
CA TYR A 357 8.38 48.39 -14.28
C TYR A 357 8.03 47.05 -14.95
N CYS A 358 7.74 46.03 -14.16
CA CYS A 358 7.28 44.76 -14.70
C CYS A 358 5.93 44.89 -15.43
N ALA A 359 5.70 43.99 -16.39
CA ALA A 359 4.45 43.94 -17.12
C ALA A 359 3.31 43.46 -16.23
N ASN A 360 2.11 44.01 -16.46
CA ASN A 360 0.89 43.47 -15.87
C ASN A 360 0.65 42.07 -16.44
N SER A 361 0.72 41.05 -15.59
CA SER A 361 0.57 39.65 -16.00
C SER A 361 0.34 38.77 -14.78
N THR A 362 -0.17 37.56 -15.03
CA THR A 362 0.02 36.42 -14.14
C THR A 362 1.38 35.81 -14.45
N TYR A 363 2.21 35.64 -13.42
CA TYR A 363 3.53 35.01 -13.52
C TYR A 363 3.41 33.58 -12.99
N THR A 364 3.78 32.61 -13.83
CA THR A 364 3.60 31.18 -13.53
C THR A 364 4.90 30.38 -13.55
N ASP A 365 6.02 31.05 -13.80
CA ASP A 365 7.34 30.44 -14.00
C ASP A 365 8.32 30.75 -12.85
N THR A 366 7.84 31.32 -11.75
CA THR A 366 8.63 31.39 -10.51
C THR A 366 8.64 30.01 -9.86
N THR A 367 9.83 29.45 -9.69
CA THR A 367 10.04 28.07 -9.25
C THR A 367 10.93 28.03 -8.02
N ALA A 368 10.45 27.42 -6.95
CA ALA A 368 11.24 27.03 -5.80
C ALA A 368 11.82 25.62 -6.01
N PHE A 369 13.03 25.41 -5.52
CA PHE A 369 13.75 24.15 -5.64
C PHE A 369 14.20 23.67 -4.26
N GLY A 370 14.09 22.37 -4.04
CA GLY A 370 14.82 21.68 -2.97
C GLY A 370 15.66 20.57 -3.54
N TYR A 371 16.84 20.39 -2.97
CA TYR A 371 17.80 19.40 -3.43
C TYR A 371 18.19 18.51 -2.28
N LYS A 372 18.29 17.22 -2.57
CA LYS A 372 18.89 16.23 -1.69
C LYS A 372 19.77 15.35 -2.54
N ARG A 373 21.08 15.43 -2.34
CA ARG A 373 22.09 14.73 -3.13
C ARG A 373 21.89 14.98 -4.63
N ASN A 374 21.47 13.97 -5.39
CA ASN A 374 21.28 14.03 -6.83
C ASN A 374 19.81 14.27 -7.22
N SER A 375 18.87 14.13 -6.29
CA SER A 375 17.45 14.39 -6.46
C SER A 375 17.14 15.87 -6.30
N VAL A 376 16.16 16.33 -7.07
CA VAL A 376 15.63 17.68 -7.04
C VAL A 376 14.11 17.64 -7.13
N GLN A 377 13.45 18.36 -6.23
CA GLN A 377 12.03 18.66 -6.35
C GLN A 377 11.83 20.13 -6.65
N LYS A 378 10.74 20.42 -7.35
CA LYS A 378 10.42 21.75 -7.89
C LYS A 378 8.98 22.09 -7.56
N ARG A 379 8.74 23.35 -7.21
CA ARG A 379 7.39 23.88 -6.98
C ARG A 379 7.24 25.22 -7.65
N CYS A 380 6.31 25.28 -8.61
CA CYS A 380 5.93 26.54 -9.21
C CYS A 380 4.97 27.28 -8.29
N VAL A 381 5.18 28.59 -8.16
CA VAL A 381 4.24 29.49 -7.49
C VAL A 381 3.66 30.46 -8.51
N ILE A 382 2.40 30.83 -8.33
CA ILE A 382 1.69 31.74 -9.22
C ILE A 382 1.30 32.99 -8.45
N TYR A 383 1.52 34.14 -9.07
CA TYR A 383 1.10 35.43 -8.55
C TYR A 383 0.77 36.39 -9.67
N ASP A 384 -0.11 37.34 -9.38
CA ASP A 384 -0.51 38.38 -10.31
C ASP A 384 0.23 39.66 -10.00
N VAL A 385 0.69 40.35 -11.04
CA VAL A 385 1.16 41.73 -10.92
C VAL A 385 0.27 42.64 -11.74
N SER A 386 -0.25 43.67 -11.09
CA SER A 386 -1.07 44.71 -11.70
C SER A 386 -0.61 46.08 -11.23
N ASP A 387 -0.46 47.02 -12.16
CA ASP A 387 -0.01 48.39 -11.89
C ASP A 387 1.42 48.48 -11.31
N THR A 388 1.91 49.72 -11.19
CA THR A 388 3.20 50.04 -10.59
C THR A 388 3.07 51.15 -9.56
N LEU A 389 3.79 51.02 -8.45
CA LEU A 389 3.92 52.07 -7.44
C LEU A 389 4.49 53.35 -8.05
N ALA A 390 5.34 53.25 -9.09
CA ALA A 390 5.95 54.40 -9.75
C ALA A 390 4.92 55.31 -10.42
N TYR A 391 3.86 54.74 -11.02
CA TYR A 391 2.77 55.52 -11.61
C TYR A 391 1.98 56.26 -10.53
N LYS A 392 1.72 55.59 -9.39
CA LYS A 392 1.07 56.22 -8.23
C LYS A 392 1.92 57.35 -7.64
N ILE A 393 3.22 57.16 -7.48
CA ILE A 393 4.15 58.20 -6.99
C ILE A 393 4.22 59.38 -7.95
N LYS A 394 4.39 59.14 -9.26
CA LYS A 394 4.37 60.22 -10.28
C LYS A 394 3.05 60.99 -10.26
N THR A 395 1.94 60.30 -10.08
CA THR A 395 0.61 60.92 -9.94
C THR A 395 0.57 61.79 -8.69
N ILE A 396 0.94 61.27 -7.53
CA ILE A 396 0.97 62.03 -6.27
C ILE A 396 1.87 63.27 -6.39
N LEU A 397 3.08 63.13 -6.91
CA LEU A 397 4.01 64.25 -7.10
C LEU A 397 3.46 65.29 -8.08
N LYS A 398 2.81 64.88 -9.17
CA LYS A 398 2.18 65.79 -10.15
C LYS A 398 1.05 66.61 -9.54
N TYR A 399 0.29 66.04 -8.60
CA TYR A 399 -0.86 66.71 -7.98
C TYR A 399 -0.53 67.42 -6.65
N ASN A 400 0.56 67.05 -5.96
CA ASN A 400 1.07 67.74 -4.77
C ASN A 400 2.10 68.83 -5.06
N ALA A 401 2.60 68.96 -6.30
CA ALA A 401 3.46 70.06 -6.72
C ALA A 401 2.69 71.39 -6.97
N LYS A 402 1.63 71.65 -6.20
CA LYS A 402 0.89 72.92 -6.21
C LYS A 402 1.23 73.76 -5.00
#